data_AF-A0A9N9PH57-F1
#
_entry.id   AF-A0A9N9PH57-F1
#
_cell.length_a   1.000
_cell.length_b   1.000
_cell.length_c   1.000
_cell.angle_alpha   90.00
_cell.angle_beta   90.00
_cell.angle_gamma   90.00
#
_symmetry.space_group_name_H-M   'P 1'
#
loop_
_entity.id
_entity.type
_entity.pdbx_description
1 polymer ?
#
loop_
_entity_poly.entity_id
_entity_poly.type
_entity_poly.pdbx_seq_one_letter_code
_entity_poly.pdbx_strand_id
1 'polypeptide(L)'
;MLTTCFSLVRRRSLQATTTITPQFYVKISTFTTTSHLPHTISPPGLNRTFRHFSTHKQISSRHQGRSANKPQNHITTPRPIASMESYETILKGKYPAKAHARKVVEYMRKKGKTVNGVLYLEGQKTKMIEDNDGEAHFRQRRYFYYLTGCQLPDSYFTYDIDTDKSTLYIPPIDAESVIWSGLPMSVEEALSLYDVDAVSTTPEVAAVLAHPREHPSIYAIKNQVSDHITFLEFNDKDFELLKEAIEECRVKKDEYEVALIKKANAISTLAHTKVLQMVKTAKTEAELYGAFLATCISNGCAEQAYHSIVASGTAAATLHYVDNTKPLDGKLNLLLDAAGELNCYAADITRTFPISGKFSKESREIYDIVLHIQHVCTNMLKEGAIWDEIHLTAHELVIEGLLQLGILQGEKEAILKARTSVAFFPHGLGHYLGMDTHDTGGHANYADKDSMFRYLRVRGQVPAGSVITVEPGIYFCRFIIEPYLSDPVHSKFINVEALEKYWLVGGVRIEDNILVTEEGYENLTTAVKDVEEMERIINGS
;
A
#
# COMPACT_ATOMS: atom_id res chain seq x y z
N MET A 1 28.25 -50.33 34.56
CA MET A 1 28.25 -49.71 33.22
C MET A 1 26.88 -49.05 33.04
N LEU A 2 26.63 -47.76 33.27
CA LEU A 2 27.48 -46.61 33.64
C LEU A 2 28.53 -46.17 32.60
N THR A 3 28.11 -45.31 31.66
CA THR A 3 28.61 -43.94 31.37
C THR A 3 27.69 -43.36 30.28
N THR A 4 26.92 -42.27 30.40
CA THR A 4 27.18 -40.83 30.69
C THR A 4 28.24 -40.13 29.85
N CYS A 5 27.79 -39.17 29.03
CA CYS A 5 28.51 -37.94 28.69
C CYS A 5 27.52 -36.79 28.38
N PHE A 6 27.66 -35.68 29.10
CA PHE A 6 27.01 -34.38 28.86
C PHE A 6 28.15 -33.35 28.74
N SER A 7 28.09 -32.41 27.80
CA SER A 7 29.03 -31.28 27.70
C SER A 7 28.27 -30.02 27.27
N LEU A 8 27.79 -29.16 28.18
CA LEU A 8 28.50 -28.31 29.15
C LEU A 8 29.19 -27.09 28.50
N VAL A 9 28.38 -26.10 28.12
CA VAL A 9 28.86 -24.75 27.74
C VAL A 9 29.29 -23.98 29.00
N ARG A 10 30.48 -23.38 28.98
CA ARG A 10 31.04 -22.64 30.13
C ARG A 10 30.45 -21.23 30.24
N ARG A 11 29.76 -20.94 31.35
CA ARG A 11 29.56 -19.54 31.79
C ARG A 11 30.90 -18.92 32.20
N ARG A 12 31.12 -17.65 31.85
CA ARG A 12 32.10 -16.76 32.52
C ARG A 12 31.35 -15.54 33.05
N SER A 13 31.49 -15.28 34.34
CA SER A 13 30.97 -14.09 35.01
C SER A 13 32.10 -13.08 35.23
N LEU A 14 31.80 -11.78 35.07
CA LEU A 14 32.62 -10.68 35.56
C LEU A 14 31.71 -9.59 36.14
N GLN A 15 31.68 -9.55 37.48
CA GLN A 15 31.36 -8.36 38.26
C GLN A 15 32.68 -7.61 38.52
N ALA A 16 32.74 -6.33 38.91
CA ALA A 16 31.86 -5.15 38.78
C ALA A 16 32.59 -3.99 39.49
N THR A 17 32.34 -2.71 39.16
CA THR A 17 32.41 -1.57 40.11
C THR A 17 32.00 -0.23 39.46
N THR A 18 30.92 0.38 39.98
CA THR A 18 30.77 1.78 40.48
C THR A 18 31.41 2.99 39.74
N THR A 19 30.86 4.22 39.77
CA THR A 19 29.99 4.85 40.80
C THR A 19 29.23 6.10 40.30
N ILE A 20 28.23 6.54 41.09
CA ILE A 20 27.72 7.93 41.27
C ILE A 20 26.60 8.44 40.32
N THR A 21 25.70 9.20 40.95
CA THR A 21 24.38 9.77 40.58
C THR A 21 24.48 11.33 40.65
N PRO A 22 23.44 12.22 40.63
CA PRO A 22 22.01 11.96 40.84
C PRO A 22 20.94 12.83 40.12
N GLN A 23 19.67 12.41 40.35
CA GLN A 23 18.44 13.21 40.53
C GLN A 23 17.97 14.20 39.45
N PHE A 24 16.70 14.03 39.05
CA PHE A 24 15.69 15.08 39.24
C PHE A 24 14.34 14.49 39.69
N TYR A 25 13.61 15.24 40.51
CA TYR A 25 12.25 14.92 41.00
C TYR A 25 11.21 15.70 40.18
N VAL A 26 10.07 15.08 39.84
CA VAL A 26 8.82 15.78 39.51
C VAL A 26 7.66 15.10 40.24
N LYS A 27 6.70 15.89 40.72
CA LYS A 27 5.55 15.43 41.52
C LYS A 27 4.47 14.78 40.65
N ILE A 28 3.84 13.73 41.18
CA ILE A 28 2.47 13.37 40.82
C ILE A 28 1.53 14.17 41.73
N SER A 29 0.52 14.82 41.16
CA SER A 29 -0.53 15.52 41.92
C SER A 29 -1.90 14.90 41.62
N THR A 30 -2.48 14.23 42.61
CA THR A 30 -3.85 13.70 42.56
C THR A 30 -4.88 14.81 42.70
N PHE A 31 -5.95 14.77 41.91
CA PHE A 31 -7.20 15.46 42.21
C PHE A 31 -8.40 14.53 41.97
N THR A 32 -9.31 14.50 42.94
CA THR A 32 -10.58 13.77 42.93
C THR A 32 -11.68 14.70 43.42
N THR A 33 -12.82 14.81 42.73
CA THR A 33 -14.18 14.96 43.32
C THR A 33 -15.30 15.02 42.26
N THR A 34 -16.08 13.94 42.19
CA THR A 34 -17.56 13.91 42.28
C THR A 34 -18.45 15.01 41.62
N SER A 35 -19.19 14.59 40.58
CA SER A 35 -20.66 14.70 40.37
C SER A 35 -21.44 16.01 40.62
N HIS A 36 -22.32 16.39 39.67
CA HIS A 36 -23.79 16.22 39.81
C HIS A 36 -24.58 16.49 38.51
N LEU A 37 -25.73 15.82 38.36
CA LEU A 37 -26.87 16.15 37.47
C LEU A 37 -28.02 16.68 38.35
N PRO A 38 -28.97 17.48 37.81
CA PRO A 38 -30.28 16.91 37.43
C PRO A 38 -31.06 17.59 36.26
N HIS A 39 -31.92 16.79 35.60
CA HIS A 39 -33.33 17.01 35.14
C HIS A 39 -33.86 18.39 34.61
N THR A 40 -34.88 18.53 33.72
CA THR A 40 -35.74 17.66 32.84
C THR A 40 -36.64 18.54 31.90
N ILE A 41 -37.49 17.91 31.06
CA ILE A 41 -38.78 18.39 30.46
C ILE A 41 -38.75 19.02 29.03
N SER A 42 -39.70 18.55 28.19
CA SER A 42 -40.11 19.00 26.84
C SER A 42 -41.57 18.55 26.57
N PRO A 43 -42.22 18.82 25.40
CA PRO A 43 -42.10 19.92 24.43
C PRO A 43 -43.36 20.84 24.62
N PRO A 44 -44.43 20.97 23.78
CA PRO A 44 -44.69 20.85 22.32
C PRO A 44 -44.72 22.24 21.61
N GLY A 45 -44.99 22.42 20.30
CA GLY A 45 -45.21 21.48 19.18
C GLY A 45 -46.59 21.62 18.49
N LEU A 46 -46.66 22.09 17.23
CA LEU A 46 -47.89 22.03 16.39
C LEU A 46 -47.58 21.96 14.88
N ASN A 47 -48.50 21.36 14.10
CA ASN A 47 -48.38 21.12 12.64
C ASN A 47 -48.94 22.26 11.78
N ARG A 48 -48.48 22.34 10.51
CA ARG A 48 -49.40 22.34 9.34
C ARG A 48 -48.73 21.97 8.02
N THR A 49 -49.43 21.15 7.23
CA THR A 49 -49.13 20.79 5.84
C THR A 49 -50.08 21.51 4.89
N PHE A 50 -49.75 21.64 3.61
CA PHE A 50 -50.73 21.66 2.52
C PHE A 50 -50.12 21.16 1.19
N ARG A 51 -50.97 20.87 0.19
CA ARG A 51 -50.64 20.06 -1.01
C ARG A 51 -50.45 20.88 -2.30
N HIS A 52 -49.98 20.18 -3.33
CA HIS A 52 -49.90 20.59 -4.74
C HIS A 52 -51.06 21.46 -5.25
N PHE A 53 -50.78 22.20 -6.33
CA PHE A 53 -51.58 22.09 -7.55
C PHE A 53 -50.69 21.98 -8.79
N SER A 54 -51.09 21.13 -9.73
CA SER A 54 -50.54 21.03 -11.09
C SER A 54 -51.56 21.56 -12.09
N THR A 55 -51.12 22.23 -13.14
CA THR A 55 -51.94 22.43 -14.35
C THR A 55 -51.09 22.26 -15.61
N HIS A 56 -51.53 21.36 -16.50
CA HIS A 56 -51.03 21.29 -17.88
C HIS A 56 -51.59 22.44 -18.71
N LYS A 57 -50.82 22.89 -19.71
CA LYS A 57 -51.39 23.38 -20.98
C LYS A 57 -50.48 23.01 -22.15
N GLN A 58 -50.92 22.03 -22.95
CA GLN A 58 -50.45 21.89 -24.32
C GLN A 58 -51.18 22.93 -25.19
N ILE A 59 -50.44 23.69 -26.00
CA ILE A 59 -50.93 24.27 -27.25
C ILE A 59 -49.85 24.05 -28.30
N SER A 60 -50.24 23.58 -29.48
CA SER A 60 -49.34 23.31 -30.59
C SER A 60 -49.24 24.49 -31.55
N SER A 61 -48.05 24.71 -32.11
CA SER A 61 -47.91 25.27 -33.46
C SER A 61 -46.59 24.81 -34.07
N ARG A 62 -46.58 24.60 -35.40
CA ARG A 62 -45.36 24.38 -36.18
C ARG A 62 -44.92 25.74 -36.73
N HIS A 63 -43.62 26.03 -36.72
CA HIS A 63 -42.89 26.40 -37.94
C HIS A 63 -41.36 26.25 -37.76
N GLN A 64 -40.62 26.31 -38.88
CA GLN A 64 -39.20 25.97 -38.98
C GLN A 64 -38.31 27.19 -38.74
N GLY A 65 -37.09 27.00 -38.18
CA GLY A 65 -36.10 28.07 -38.12
C GLY A 65 -34.84 27.77 -37.29
N ARG A 66 -33.80 27.26 -37.96
CA ARG A 66 -32.36 27.30 -37.57
C ARG A 66 -32.01 27.13 -36.07
N SER A 67 -31.63 25.92 -35.68
CA SER A 67 -30.91 25.67 -34.43
C SER A 67 -29.46 26.17 -34.53
N ALA A 68 -28.98 26.89 -33.52
CA ALA A 68 -27.56 27.17 -33.31
C ALA A 68 -26.97 26.11 -32.35
N ASN A 69 -25.66 25.83 -32.47
CA ASN A 69 -25.03 24.75 -31.73
C ASN A 69 -25.03 24.99 -30.21
N LYS A 70 -25.52 24.00 -29.46
CA LYS A 70 -25.08 23.75 -28.07
C LYS A 70 -23.97 22.69 -28.11
N PRO A 71 -22.95 22.74 -27.24
CA PRO A 71 -22.01 21.64 -27.10
C PRO A 71 -22.76 20.39 -26.60
N GLN A 72 -22.59 19.26 -27.30
CA GLN A 72 -22.99 17.97 -26.76
C GLN A 72 -21.84 17.44 -25.90
N ASN A 73 -22.11 17.19 -24.62
CA ASN A 73 -21.21 16.40 -23.77
C ASN A 73 -21.22 14.96 -24.29
N HIS A 74 -20.32 14.63 -25.21
CA HIS A 74 -20.05 13.26 -25.60
C HIS A 74 -19.37 12.54 -24.44
N ILE A 75 -20.17 11.90 -23.58
CA ILE A 75 -19.70 10.82 -22.74
C ILE A 75 -19.27 9.70 -23.68
N THR A 76 -17.98 9.61 -23.96
CA THR A 76 -17.40 8.54 -24.74
C THR A 76 -17.41 7.27 -23.90
N THR A 77 -18.44 6.44 -24.09
CA THR A 77 -18.41 5.04 -23.66
C THR A 77 -17.12 4.40 -24.16
N PRO A 78 -16.29 3.78 -23.29
CA PRO A 78 -15.11 3.08 -23.75
C PRO A 78 -15.46 2.06 -24.83
N ARG A 79 -14.64 1.96 -25.87
CA ARG A 79 -14.69 0.77 -26.74
C ARG A 79 -14.35 -0.45 -25.87
N PRO A 80 -14.96 -1.61 -26.10
CA PRO A 80 -14.47 -2.83 -25.47
C PRO A 80 -13.02 -3.03 -25.90
N ILE A 81 -12.12 -3.02 -24.92
CA ILE A 81 -10.71 -3.39 -25.10
C ILE A 81 -10.70 -4.85 -25.59
N ALA A 82 -9.69 -5.21 -26.38
CA ALA A 82 -9.49 -6.61 -26.80
C ALA A 82 -9.57 -7.52 -25.57
N SER A 83 -10.24 -8.67 -25.71
CA SER A 83 -10.71 -9.49 -24.58
C SER A 83 -9.61 -9.75 -23.56
N MET A 84 -9.65 -9.05 -22.42
CA MET A 84 -8.86 -9.42 -21.26
C MET A 84 -9.25 -10.84 -20.89
N GLU A 85 -8.29 -11.75 -20.98
CA GLU A 85 -8.38 -12.96 -20.18
C GLU A 85 -8.50 -12.55 -18.71
N SER A 86 -9.40 -13.19 -17.97
CA SER A 86 -9.49 -12.90 -16.54
C SER A 86 -8.16 -13.21 -15.87
N TYR A 87 -7.83 -12.52 -14.78
CA TYR A 87 -6.62 -12.82 -14.01
C TYR A 87 -6.58 -14.31 -13.60
N GLU A 88 -7.73 -14.94 -13.36
CA GLU A 88 -7.85 -16.39 -13.11
C GLU A 88 -7.47 -17.29 -14.30
N THR A 89 -7.26 -16.77 -15.51
CA THR A 89 -6.73 -17.51 -16.66
C THR A 89 -5.21 -17.34 -16.74
N ILE A 90 -4.72 -16.09 -16.64
CA ILE A 90 -3.28 -15.79 -16.58
C ILE A 90 -2.60 -16.54 -15.42
N LEU A 91 -3.21 -16.51 -14.23
CA LEU A 91 -2.69 -17.15 -13.02
C LEU A 91 -2.79 -18.70 -13.01
N LYS A 92 -3.33 -19.33 -14.06
CA LYS A 92 -3.16 -20.78 -14.31
C LYS A 92 -1.86 -21.10 -15.05
N GLY A 93 -1.22 -20.09 -15.64
CA GLY A 93 0.13 -20.20 -16.16
C GLY A 93 1.16 -20.30 -15.03
N LYS A 94 2.38 -20.65 -15.40
CA LYS A 94 3.53 -20.64 -14.50
C LYS A 94 3.91 -19.21 -14.12
N TYR A 95 4.50 -19.03 -12.93
CA TYR A 95 5.16 -17.77 -12.60
C TYR A 95 6.36 -17.53 -13.54
N PRO A 96 6.49 -16.32 -14.16
CA PRO A 96 7.41 -16.04 -15.28
C PRO A 96 8.89 -15.82 -14.86
N ALA A 97 9.39 -16.63 -13.93
CA ALA A 97 10.74 -16.57 -13.35
C ALA A 97 11.86 -16.42 -14.41
N LYS A 98 11.81 -17.21 -15.50
CA LYS A 98 12.76 -17.14 -16.61
C LYS A 98 12.77 -15.77 -17.31
N ALA A 99 11.59 -15.21 -17.56
CA ALA A 99 11.44 -13.92 -18.22
C ALA A 99 11.97 -12.79 -17.32
N HIS A 100 11.66 -12.83 -16.02
CA HIS A 100 12.20 -11.90 -15.03
C HIS A 100 13.73 -11.95 -14.95
N ALA A 101 14.34 -13.14 -14.96
CA ALA A 101 15.80 -13.27 -14.95
C ALA A 101 16.47 -12.70 -16.23
N ARG A 102 15.89 -12.97 -17.41
CA ARG A 102 16.34 -12.38 -18.69
C ARG A 102 16.23 -10.85 -18.69
N LYS A 103 15.10 -10.30 -18.21
CA LYS A 103 14.81 -8.86 -18.07
C LYS A 103 15.86 -8.15 -17.19
N VAL A 104 16.20 -8.76 -16.05
CA VAL A 104 17.25 -8.28 -15.13
C VAL A 104 18.63 -8.27 -15.80
N VAL A 105 19.01 -9.35 -16.49
CA VAL A 105 20.28 -9.39 -17.25
C VAL A 105 20.32 -8.36 -18.38
N GLU A 106 19.20 -8.10 -19.06
CA GLU A 106 19.13 -7.05 -20.08
C GLU A 106 19.38 -5.66 -19.49
N TYR A 107 18.80 -5.35 -18.32
CA TYR A 107 19.09 -4.10 -17.59
C TYR A 107 20.58 -4.00 -17.19
N MET A 108 21.15 -5.08 -16.63
CA MET A 108 22.56 -5.11 -16.23
C MET A 108 23.50 -4.87 -17.43
N ARG A 109 23.17 -5.42 -18.61
CA ARG A 109 23.91 -5.19 -19.87
C ARG A 109 23.74 -3.75 -20.36
N LYS A 110 22.55 -3.16 -20.26
CA LYS A 110 22.29 -1.73 -20.61
C LYS A 110 23.07 -0.73 -19.76
N LYS A 111 23.49 -1.10 -18.54
CA LYS A 111 24.39 -0.28 -17.69
C LYS A 111 25.84 -0.21 -18.17
N GLY A 112 26.18 -0.80 -19.33
CA GLY A 112 27.48 -0.63 -19.98
C GLY A 112 28.61 -1.53 -19.44
N LYS A 113 28.26 -2.52 -18.60
CA LYS A 113 29.18 -3.60 -18.19
C LYS A 113 29.02 -4.80 -19.14
N THR A 114 30.09 -5.56 -19.36
CA THR A 114 29.97 -6.96 -19.81
C THR A 114 29.38 -7.78 -18.67
N VAL A 115 28.36 -8.59 -18.96
CA VAL A 115 27.61 -9.36 -17.96
C VAL A 115 27.49 -10.81 -18.41
N ASN A 116 28.19 -11.67 -17.69
CA ASN A 116 28.43 -13.11 -17.91
C ASN A 116 28.44 -13.86 -16.57
N GLY A 117 28.51 -15.19 -16.56
CA GLY A 117 28.57 -15.98 -15.34
C GLY A 117 27.21 -16.23 -14.69
N VAL A 118 27.04 -15.96 -13.40
CA VAL A 118 25.91 -16.47 -12.60
C VAL A 118 25.24 -15.38 -11.75
N LEU A 119 23.91 -15.30 -11.77
CA LEU A 119 23.12 -14.65 -10.71
C LEU A 119 22.86 -15.67 -9.60
N TYR A 120 23.04 -15.28 -8.33
CA TYR A 120 22.77 -16.12 -7.17
C TYR A 120 21.92 -15.40 -6.14
N LEU A 121 20.85 -16.07 -5.67
CA LEU A 121 19.96 -15.58 -4.62
C LEU A 121 19.61 -16.71 -3.66
N GLU A 122 19.34 -16.35 -2.39
CA GLU A 122 18.77 -17.26 -1.41
C GLU A 122 17.40 -16.77 -0.96
N GLY A 123 16.47 -17.70 -0.78
CA GLY A 123 15.20 -17.46 -0.12
C GLY A 123 15.40 -17.09 1.36
N GLN A 124 14.31 -16.67 1.99
CA GLN A 124 14.26 -16.47 3.43
C GLN A 124 14.50 -17.83 4.11
N LYS A 125 15.33 -17.83 5.17
CA LYS A 125 15.56 -19.03 5.98
C LYS A 125 14.42 -19.24 6.98
N THR A 126 14.12 -20.49 7.32
CA THR A 126 13.26 -20.78 8.48
C THR A 126 13.91 -20.20 9.74
N LYS A 127 13.09 -19.71 10.66
CA LYS A 127 13.54 -19.13 11.93
C LYS A 127 12.63 -19.61 13.04
N MET A 128 13.19 -19.97 14.18
CA MET A 128 12.43 -20.25 15.38
C MET A 128 12.21 -18.94 16.17
N ILE A 129 11.21 -18.93 17.03
CA ILE A 129 11.04 -17.90 18.07
C ILE A 129 12.17 -18.09 19.10
N GLU A 130 12.81 -17.00 19.54
CA GLU A 130 14.09 -17.02 20.29
C GLU A 130 14.11 -17.97 21.51
N ASP A 131 12.98 -18.10 22.22
CA ASP A 131 12.85 -18.89 23.46
C ASP A 131 12.05 -20.21 23.30
N ASN A 132 11.65 -20.65 22.09
CA ASN A 132 10.89 -21.91 21.91
C ASN A 132 11.06 -22.60 20.54
N ASP A 133 10.39 -23.74 20.39
CA ASP A 133 10.37 -24.63 19.23
C ASP A 133 9.29 -24.30 18.19
N GLY A 134 8.59 -23.18 18.32
CA GLY A 134 7.67 -22.64 17.32
C GLY A 134 8.40 -21.87 16.21
N GLU A 135 8.00 -22.10 14.96
CA GLU A 135 8.46 -21.30 13.82
C GLU A 135 7.95 -19.86 13.93
N ALA A 136 8.82 -18.90 13.64
CA ALA A 136 8.48 -17.50 13.48
C ALA A 136 7.78 -17.27 12.12
N HIS A 137 6.82 -16.36 12.10
CA HIS A 137 6.03 -16.04 10.91
C HIS A 137 6.90 -15.76 9.66
N PHE A 138 6.67 -16.55 8.60
CA PHE A 138 7.46 -16.53 7.38
C PHE A 138 6.90 -15.57 6.33
N ARG A 139 7.77 -14.71 5.77
CA ARG A 139 7.53 -13.99 4.50
C ARG A 139 8.79 -14.06 3.63
N GLN A 140 8.60 -14.38 2.35
CA GLN A 140 9.68 -14.62 1.40
C GLN A 140 10.42 -13.32 1.03
N ARG A 141 11.74 -13.43 0.77
CA ARG A 141 12.56 -12.32 0.26
C ARG A 141 12.12 -11.94 -1.15
N ARG A 142 11.73 -10.68 -1.36
CA ARG A 142 11.17 -10.23 -2.66
C ARG A 142 12.12 -10.43 -3.84
N TYR A 143 13.42 -10.20 -3.68
CA TYR A 143 14.41 -10.40 -4.74
C TYR A 143 14.45 -11.86 -5.22
N PHE A 144 14.43 -12.81 -4.28
CA PHE A 144 14.37 -14.23 -4.58
C PHE A 144 13.02 -14.61 -5.20
N TYR A 145 11.91 -14.12 -4.63
CA TYR A 145 10.58 -14.40 -5.18
C TYR A 145 10.44 -13.88 -6.61
N TYR A 146 10.95 -12.68 -6.92
CA TYR A 146 10.87 -12.07 -8.25
C TYR A 146 11.49 -12.96 -9.35
N LEU A 147 12.57 -13.68 -9.03
CA LEU A 147 13.25 -14.56 -9.98
C LEU A 147 12.84 -16.04 -9.87
N THR A 148 11.81 -16.40 -9.07
CA THR A 148 11.44 -17.80 -8.84
C THR A 148 9.95 -18.10 -8.73
N GLY A 149 9.14 -17.20 -8.16
CA GLY A 149 7.77 -17.50 -7.72
C GLY A 149 7.68 -18.40 -6.47
N CYS A 150 8.83 -18.78 -5.89
CA CYS A 150 8.90 -19.85 -4.90
C CYS A 150 8.66 -19.34 -3.46
N GLN A 151 7.62 -19.87 -2.81
CA GLN A 151 7.31 -19.57 -1.40
C GLN A 151 8.03 -20.47 -0.39
N LEU A 152 8.78 -21.50 -0.81
CA LEU A 152 9.48 -22.37 0.14
C LEU A 152 10.58 -21.61 0.91
N PRO A 153 10.75 -21.86 2.21
CA PRO A 153 11.91 -21.41 2.96
C PRO A 153 13.18 -22.14 2.51
N ASP A 154 14.33 -21.66 2.99
CA ASP A 154 15.65 -22.31 2.93
C ASP A 154 16.19 -22.66 1.53
N SER A 155 15.47 -22.20 0.50
CA SER A 155 15.72 -22.46 -0.91
C SER A 155 16.81 -21.54 -1.48
N TYR A 156 17.38 -21.93 -2.62
CA TYR A 156 18.38 -21.15 -3.37
C TYR A 156 18.02 -21.05 -4.85
N PHE A 157 18.59 -20.08 -5.56
CA PHE A 157 18.39 -19.91 -7.00
C PHE A 157 19.70 -19.54 -7.68
N THR A 158 19.97 -20.17 -8.82
CA THR A 158 20.98 -19.74 -9.78
C THR A 158 20.34 -19.42 -11.12
N TYR A 159 20.87 -18.40 -11.80
CA TYR A 159 20.64 -18.20 -13.23
C TYR A 159 21.99 -18.02 -13.92
N ASP A 160 22.31 -18.96 -14.80
CA ASP A 160 23.48 -18.95 -15.66
C ASP A 160 23.22 -18.06 -16.88
N ILE A 161 24.04 -17.01 -17.00
CA ILE A 161 23.86 -15.88 -17.92
C ILE A 161 24.34 -16.21 -19.34
N ASP A 162 25.26 -17.16 -19.47
CA ASP A 162 25.94 -17.50 -20.72
C ASP A 162 25.28 -18.69 -21.41
N THR A 163 24.80 -19.68 -20.64
CA THR A 163 23.99 -20.78 -21.15
C THR A 163 22.49 -20.48 -21.17
N ASP A 164 22.06 -19.34 -20.60
CA ASP A 164 20.66 -18.99 -20.34
C ASP A 164 19.93 -20.16 -19.65
N LYS A 165 20.31 -20.47 -18.41
CA LYS A 165 19.72 -21.56 -17.61
C LYS A 165 19.43 -21.14 -16.17
N SER A 166 18.16 -21.21 -15.74
CA SER A 166 17.76 -21.11 -14.33
C SER A 166 17.79 -22.47 -13.64
N THR A 167 18.08 -22.49 -12.35
CA THR A 167 17.89 -23.65 -11.49
C THR A 167 17.47 -23.20 -10.09
N LEU A 168 16.32 -23.70 -9.65
CA LEU A 168 15.79 -23.51 -8.30
C LEU A 168 16.22 -24.70 -7.43
N TYR A 169 16.66 -24.45 -6.21
CA TYR A 169 17.07 -25.48 -5.26
C TYR A 169 16.13 -25.45 -4.05
N ILE A 170 15.33 -26.51 -3.88
CA ILE A 170 14.35 -26.64 -2.79
C ILE A 170 14.84 -27.61 -1.72
N PRO A 171 14.39 -27.51 -0.45
CA PRO A 171 14.75 -28.49 0.58
C PRO A 171 14.42 -29.93 0.13
N PRO A 172 15.29 -30.92 0.39
CA PRO A 172 14.97 -32.31 0.12
C PRO A 172 13.81 -32.79 1.00
N ILE A 173 13.00 -33.72 0.50
CA ILE A 173 11.90 -34.32 1.27
C ILE A 173 12.51 -35.21 2.37
N ASP A 174 12.44 -34.74 3.62
CA ASP A 174 12.79 -35.53 4.79
C ASP A 174 11.59 -36.33 5.34
N ALA A 175 11.84 -37.57 5.77
CA ALA A 175 10.81 -38.50 6.21
C ALA A 175 10.24 -38.16 7.60
N GLU A 176 11.01 -37.51 8.49
CA GLU A 176 10.49 -37.04 9.78
C GLU A 176 9.67 -35.77 9.58
N SER A 177 10.14 -34.83 8.75
CA SER A 177 9.40 -33.63 8.35
C SER A 177 8.03 -33.95 7.75
N VAL A 178 7.90 -35.02 6.96
CA VAL A 178 6.60 -35.47 6.40
C VAL A 178 5.62 -35.90 7.49
N ILE A 179 6.08 -36.41 8.62
CA ILE A 179 5.24 -36.83 9.76
C ILE A 179 4.73 -35.62 10.56
N TRP A 180 5.55 -34.59 10.73
CA TRP A 180 5.24 -33.42 11.56
C TRP A 180 4.59 -32.26 10.80
N SER A 181 5.11 -31.94 9.61
CA SER A 181 4.74 -30.75 8.82
C SER A 181 3.96 -31.08 7.55
N GLY A 182 3.78 -32.38 7.24
CA GLY A 182 3.16 -32.84 6.00
C GLY A 182 4.13 -32.91 4.82
N LEU A 183 3.64 -33.35 3.66
CA LEU A 183 4.46 -33.48 2.45
C LEU A 183 4.79 -32.10 1.86
N PRO A 184 6.07 -31.67 1.81
CA PRO A 184 6.46 -30.44 1.15
C PRO A 184 6.38 -30.57 -0.38
N MET A 185 6.34 -29.43 -1.07
CA MET A 185 6.31 -29.33 -2.53
C MET A 185 7.46 -30.13 -3.18
N SER A 186 7.14 -30.92 -4.21
CA SER A 186 8.13 -31.76 -4.90
C SER A 186 8.88 -31.02 -6.02
N VAL A 187 9.93 -31.66 -6.55
CA VAL A 187 10.69 -31.20 -7.72
C VAL A 187 9.78 -31.05 -8.94
N GLU A 188 8.88 -32.02 -9.16
CA GLU A 188 7.91 -32.05 -10.24
C GLU A 188 6.82 -30.98 -10.07
N GLU A 189 6.36 -30.76 -8.83
CA GLU A 189 5.39 -29.72 -8.51
C GLU A 189 5.99 -28.32 -8.74
N ALA A 190 7.19 -28.06 -8.24
CA ALA A 190 7.91 -26.81 -8.49
C ALA A 190 8.15 -26.57 -9.98
N LEU A 191 8.52 -27.61 -10.75
CA LEU A 191 8.61 -27.56 -12.21
C LEU A 191 7.25 -27.35 -12.90
N SER A 192 6.13 -27.66 -12.26
CA SER A 192 4.79 -27.39 -12.80
C SER A 192 4.33 -25.95 -12.56
N LEU A 193 4.74 -25.34 -11.44
CA LEU A 193 4.33 -24.01 -11.00
C LEU A 193 5.23 -22.88 -11.51
N TYR A 194 6.53 -23.13 -11.68
CA TYR A 194 7.54 -22.10 -11.90
C TYR A 194 8.23 -22.27 -13.26
N ASP A 195 8.43 -21.15 -13.97
CA ASP A 195 9.14 -21.14 -15.25
C ASP A 195 10.66 -21.15 -15.02
N VAL A 196 11.18 -22.32 -14.67
CA VAL A 196 12.61 -22.59 -14.47
C VAL A 196 13.04 -23.84 -15.24
N ASP A 197 14.27 -23.85 -15.78
CA ASP A 197 14.73 -24.96 -16.64
C ASP A 197 15.05 -26.23 -15.84
N ALA A 198 15.29 -26.11 -14.54
CA ALA A 198 15.53 -27.22 -13.63
C ALA A 198 15.14 -26.88 -12.18
N VAL A 199 14.80 -27.92 -11.42
CA VAL A 199 14.69 -27.89 -9.96
C VAL A 199 15.57 -29.01 -9.39
N SER A 200 16.33 -28.69 -8.35
CA SER A 200 17.30 -29.55 -7.64
C SER A 200 17.06 -29.48 -6.13
N THR A 201 17.77 -30.29 -5.34
CA THR A 201 17.75 -30.21 -3.87
C THR A 201 18.79 -29.23 -3.32
N THR A 202 18.53 -28.62 -2.16
CA THR A 202 19.41 -27.60 -1.54
C THR A 202 20.89 -28.03 -1.33
N PRO A 203 21.26 -29.29 -1.06
CA PRO A 203 22.67 -29.69 -0.97
C PRO A 203 23.46 -29.55 -2.28
N GLU A 204 22.79 -29.61 -3.43
CA GLU A 204 23.45 -29.57 -4.75
C GLU A 204 24.00 -28.18 -5.10
N VAL A 205 23.48 -27.10 -4.48
CA VAL A 205 23.87 -25.72 -4.82
C VAL A 205 25.36 -25.47 -4.57
N ALA A 206 25.92 -26.05 -3.50
CA ALA A 206 27.33 -25.92 -3.16
C ALA A 206 28.23 -26.59 -4.21
N ALA A 207 27.80 -27.71 -4.80
CA ALA A 207 28.53 -28.35 -5.89
C ALA A 207 28.53 -27.47 -7.15
N VAL A 208 27.39 -26.87 -7.52
CA VAL A 208 27.27 -26.01 -8.72
C VAL A 208 28.07 -24.71 -8.59
N LEU A 209 28.16 -24.14 -7.39
CA LEU A 209 29.00 -22.98 -7.08
C LEU A 209 30.51 -23.31 -7.02
N ALA A 210 30.87 -24.58 -6.81
CA ALA A 210 32.25 -25.07 -6.76
C ALA A 210 32.73 -25.73 -8.06
N HIS A 211 31.94 -25.70 -9.14
CA HIS A 211 32.40 -26.19 -10.45
C HIS A 211 33.27 -25.12 -11.14
N PRO A 212 34.50 -25.45 -11.56
CA PRO A 212 35.33 -24.53 -12.31
C PRO A 212 34.69 -24.22 -13.67
N ARG A 213 34.64 -22.93 -13.99
CA ARG A 213 34.08 -22.33 -15.20
C ARG A 213 35.16 -21.39 -15.73
N GLU A 214 35.30 -21.23 -17.05
CA GLU A 214 36.48 -20.57 -17.62
C GLU A 214 36.70 -19.14 -17.08
N HIS A 215 35.70 -18.25 -17.15
CA HIS A 215 35.76 -16.92 -16.52
C HIS A 215 34.37 -16.36 -16.09
N PRO A 216 33.70 -16.91 -15.05
CA PRO A 216 32.42 -16.38 -14.59
C PRO A 216 32.58 -15.17 -13.65
N SER A 217 31.71 -14.18 -13.82
CA SER A 217 31.32 -13.30 -12.71
C SER A 217 30.29 -14.01 -11.82
N ILE A 218 30.19 -13.66 -10.54
CA ILE A 218 28.98 -13.91 -9.75
C ILE A 218 28.35 -12.61 -9.28
N TYR A 219 27.03 -12.54 -9.43
CA TYR A 219 26.21 -11.45 -8.94
C TYR A 219 25.31 -11.98 -7.82
N ALA A 220 25.41 -11.38 -6.64
CA ALA A 220 24.61 -11.73 -5.47
C ALA A 220 24.09 -10.47 -4.78
N ILE A 221 23.31 -10.62 -3.71
CA ILE A 221 22.89 -9.49 -2.88
C ILE A 221 23.66 -9.52 -1.55
N LYS A 222 24.33 -8.41 -1.25
CA LYS A 222 25.06 -8.18 0.00
C LYS A 222 24.21 -8.47 1.24
N ASN A 223 24.81 -9.12 2.23
CA ASN A 223 24.17 -9.53 3.49
C ASN A 223 22.95 -10.47 3.32
N GLN A 224 22.74 -11.08 2.13
CA GLN A 224 21.70 -12.09 1.90
C GLN A 224 22.26 -13.49 1.61
N VAL A 225 23.58 -13.61 1.44
CA VAL A 225 24.32 -14.88 1.31
C VAL A 225 24.65 -15.43 2.70
N SER A 226 24.54 -16.74 2.88
CA SER A 226 24.79 -17.44 4.15
C SER A 226 26.28 -17.81 4.34
N ASP A 227 26.78 -17.83 5.57
CA ASP A 227 28.22 -17.99 5.90
C ASP A 227 28.87 -19.29 5.39
N HIS A 228 28.09 -20.35 5.14
CA HIS A 228 28.55 -21.62 4.59
C HIS A 228 28.66 -21.62 3.05
N ILE A 229 28.15 -20.60 2.38
CA ILE A 229 28.19 -20.45 0.92
C ILE A 229 29.49 -19.72 0.53
N THR A 230 30.19 -20.28 -0.44
CA THR A 230 31.48 -19.76 -0.89
C THR A 230 31.52 -19.59 -2.40
N PHE A 231 32.20 -18.54 -2.85
CA PHE A 231 32.35 -18.16 -4.26
C PHE A 231 33.82 -18.16 -4.69
N LEU A 232 34.64 -19.06 -4.15
CA LEU A 232 36.09 -19.12 -4.42
C LEU A 232 36.41 -19.25 -5.91
N GLU A 233 35.67 -20.09 -6.64
CA GLU A 233 35.86 -20.38 -8.06
C GLU A 233 35.41 -19.25 -9.02
N PHE A 234 34.82 -18.17 -8.50
CA PHE A 234 34.41 -17.00 -9.31
C PHE A 234 35.47 -15.91 -9.26
N ASN A 235 35.98 -15.47 -10.42
CA ASN A 235 37.01 -14.42 -10.46
C ASN A 235 36.44 -13.09 -9.93
N ASP A 236 35.34 -12.65 -10.52
CA ASP A 236 34.68 -11.39 -10.21
C ASP A 236 33.42 -11.60 -9.37
N LYS A 237 33.20 -10.72 -8.39
CA LYS A 237 32.13 -10.82 -7.38
C LYS A 237 31.47 -9.45 -7.19
N ASP A 238 30.26 -9.27 -7.71
CA ASP A 238 29.49 -8.02 -7.59
C ASP A 238 28.28 -8.26 -6.68
N PHE A 239 28.20 -7.51 -5.57
CA PHE A 239 27.19 -7.67 -4.52
C PHE A 239 26.13 -6.57 -4.52
N GLU A 240 26.19 -5.64 -5.48
CA GLU A 240 25.38 -4.43 -5.52
C GLU A 240 24.51 -4.36 -6.80
N LEU A 241 25.07 -4.71 -7.97
CA LEU A 241 24.41 -4.55 -9.27
C LEU A 241 23.12 -5.38 -9.42
N LEU A 242 23.08 -6.60 -8.88
CA LEU A 242 21.88 -7.46 -8.96
C LEU A 242 20.72 -6.88 -8.17
N LYS A 243 20.99 -6.23 -7.03
CA LYS A 243 19.96 -5.57 -6.24
C LYS A 243 19.33 -4.43 -7.06
N GLU A 244 20.17 -3.51 -7.57
CA GLU A 244 19.72 -2.40 -8.42
C GLU A 244 18.91 -2.91 -9.62
N ALA A 245 19.41 -3.92 -10.34
CA ALA A 245 18.77 -4.45 -11.53
C ALA A 245 17.40 -5.09 -11.26
N ILE A 246 17.22 -5.81 -10.14
CA ILE A 246 15.90 -6.34 -9.77
C ILE A 246 14.95 -5.21 -9.35
N GLU A 247 15.43 -4.18 -8.66
CA GLU A 247 14.60 -3.04 -8.24
C GLU A 247 14.04 -2.28 -9.44
N GLU A 248 14.90 -1.95 -10.41
CA GLU A 248 14.53 -1.21 -11.61
C GLU A 248 13.64 -2.07 -12.53
N CYS A 249 13.88 -3.38 -12.61
CA CYS A 249 13.00 -4.30 -13.34
C CYS A 249 11.63 -4.52 -12.67
N ARG A 250 11.49 -4.32 -11.36
CA ARG A 250 10.20 -4.36 -10.64
C ARG A 250 9.31 -3.14 -10.89
N VAL A 251 9.85 -2.02 -11.41
CA VAL A 251 9.04 -0.81 -11.66
C VAL A 251 7.94 -1.09 -12.70
N LYS A 252 8.31 -1.61 -13.87
CA LYS A 252 7.36 -2.02 -14.93
C LYS A 252 6.95 -3.48 -14.74
N LYS A 253 5.68 -3.74 -14.42
CA LYS A 253 5.09 -5.06 -14.18
C LYS A 253 4.81 -5.79 -15.50
N ASP A 254 4.87 -7.11 -15.49
CA ASP A 254 4.32 -7.94 -16.58
C ASP A 254 2.84 -8.33 -16.37
N GLU A 255 2.25 -9.05 -17.32
CA GLU A 255 0.83 -9.43 -17.27
C GLU A 255 0.47 -10.37 -16.10
N TYR A 256 1.40 -11.22 -15.65
CA TYR A 256 1.23 -12.10 -14.50
C TYR A 256 1.33 -11.32 -13.18
N GLU A 257 2.29 -10.37 -13.11
CA GLU A 257 2.41 -9.44 -11.98
C GLU A 257 1.14 -8.58 -11.84
N VAL A 258 0.63 -8.01 -12.95
CA VAL A 258 -0.63 -7.28 -12.98
C VAL A 258 -1.81 -8.18 -12.60
N ALA A 259 -1.85 -9.44 -13.03
CA ALA A 259 -2.91 -10.37 -12.67
C ALA A 259 -2.95 -10.68 -11.16
N LEU A 260 -1.78 -10.82 -10.50
CA LEU A 260 -1.70 -10.96 -9.05
C LEU A 260 -2.22 -9.70 -8.32
N ILE A 261 -1.79 -8.51 -8.74
CA ILE A 261 -2.24 -7.23 -8.15
C ILE A 261 -3.75 -7.00 -8.36
N LYS A 262 -4.29 -7.36 -9.54
CA LYS A 262 -5.75 -7.32 -9.82
C LYS A 262 -6.52 -8.26 -8.89
N LYS A 263 -6.02 -9.47 -8.63
CA LYS A 263 -6.67 -10.42 -7.71
C LYS A 263 -6.57 -9.97 -6.24
N ALA A 264 -5.42 -9.43 -5.80
CA ALA A 264 -5.29 -8.81 -4.48
C ALA A 264 -6.24 -7.61 -4.30
N ASN A 265 -6.42 -6.78 -5.34
CA ASN A 265 -7.39 -5.67 -5.35
C ASN A 265 -8.84 -6.16 -5.24
N ALA A 266 -9.21 -7.22 -5.96
CA ALA A 266 -10.54 -7.81 -5.90
C ALA A 266 -10.85 -8.37 -4.50
N ILE A 267 -9.91 -9.11 -3.89
CA ILE A 267 -10.05 -9.67 -2.55
C ILE A 267 -10.15 -8.54 -1.50
N SER A 268 -9.28 -7.54 -1.58
CA SER A 268 -9.30 -6.38 -0.69
C SER A 268 -10.58 -5.56 -0.85
N THR A 269 -11.13 -5.45 -2.06
CA THR A 269 -12.43 -4.82 -2.34
C THR A 269 -13.59 -5.52 -1.66
N LEU A 270 -13.60 -6.87 -1.64
CA LEU A 270 -14.60 -7.64 -0.88
C LEU A 270 -14.49 -7.35 0.63
N ALA A 271 -13.26 -7.23 1.16
CA ALA A 271 -13.02 -6.90 2.56
C ALA A 271 -13.45 -5.46 2.92
N HIS A 272 -13.15 -4.47 2.07
CA HIS A 272 -13.68 -3.09 2.19
C HIS A 272 -15.21 -3.08 2.20
N THR A 273 -15.84 -3.78 1.25
CA THR A 273 -17.30 -3.92 1.18
C THR A 273 -17.88 -4.58 2.43
N LYS A 274 -17.18 -5.57 3.01
CA LYS A 274 -17.59 -6.22 4.24
C LYS A 274 -17.54 -5.29 5.46
N VAL A 275 -16.55 -4.40 5.54
CA VAL A 275 -16.48 -3.38 6.60
C VAL A 275 -17.60 -2.35 6.43
N LEU A 276 -17.87 -1.88 5.20
CA LEU A 276 -18.99 -0.96 4.91
C LEU A 276 -20.33 -1.55 5.41
N GLN A 277 -20.58 -2.84 5.17
CA GLN A 277 -21.77 -3.55 5.65
C GLN A 277 -21.87 -3.69 7.19
N MET A 278 -20.77 -3.49 7.93
CA MET A 278 -20.70 -3.73 9.38
C MET A 278 -20.53 -2.46 10.22
N VAL A 279 -20.11 -1.34 9.64
CA VAL A 279 -19.73 -0.12 10.40
C VAL A 279 -20.83 0.40 11.33
N LYS A 280 -22.11 0.30 10.96
CA LYS A 280 -23.25 0.74 11.78
C LYS A 280 -23.57 -0.18 12.96
N THR A 281 -23.18 -1.45 12.92
CA THR A 281 -23.52 -2.44 13.95
C THR A 281 -22.35 -2.75 14.88
N ALA A 282 -21.11 -2.60 14.42
CA ALA A 282 -19.90 -2.71 15.24
C ALA A 282 -19.88 -1.71 16.42
N LYS A 283 -19.03 -1.97 17.42
CA LYS A 283 -18.81 -1.08 18.58
C LYS A 283 -17.40 -0.53 18.62
N THR A 284 -16.43 -1.25 18.07
CA THR A 284 -15.00 -0.90 18.06
C THR A 284 -14.38 -1.02 16.67
N GLU A 285 -13.27 -0.31 16.47
CA GLU A 285 -12.36 -0.48 15.32
C GLU A 285 -11.90 -1.94 15.17
N ALA A 286 -11.71 -2.67 16.28
CA ALA A 286 -11.21 -4.04 16.29
C ALA A 286 -12.19 -5.05 15.65
N GLU A 287 -13.50 -4.84 15.80
CA GLU A 287 -14.52 -5.67 15.14
C GLU A 287 -14.48 -5.51 13.61
N LEU A 288 -14.20 -4.29 13.14
CA LEU A 288 -14.08 -3.99 11.72
C LEU A 288 -12.75 -4.51 11.15
N TYR A 289 -11.66 -4.35 11.90
CA TYR A 289 -10.35 -4.93 11.55
C TYR A 289 -10.43 -6.46 11.42
N GLY A 290 -11.03 -7.14 12.41
CA GLY A 290 -11.22 -8.59 12.37
C GLY A 290 -12.10 -9.05 11.20
N ALA A 291 -13.14 -8.29 10.84
CA ALA A 291 -13.97 -8.56 9.67
C ALA A 291 -13.22 -8.39 8.34
N PHE A 292 -12.33 -7.39 8.25
CA PHE A 292 -11.46 -7.19 7.11
C PHE A 292 -10.49 -8.37 6.92
N LEU A 293 -9.72 -8.70 7.97
CA LEU A 293 -8.77 -9.82 7.97
C LEU A 293 -9.45 -11.15 7.58
N ALA A 294 -10.57 -11.48 8.23
CA ALA A 294 -11.30 -12.71 7.95
C ALA A 294 -11.78 -12.80 6.50
N THR A 295 -12.12 -11.66 5.87
CA THR A 295 -12.55 -11.61 4.47
C THR A 295 -11.35 -11.79 3.52
N CYS A 296 -10.22 -11.14 3.77
CA CYS A 296 -8.99 -11.35 2.99
C CYS A 296 -8.52 -12.81 3.04
N ILE A 297 -8.39 -13.37 4.25
CA ILE A 297 -7.87 -14.72 4.48
C ILE A 297 -8.77 -15.77 3.84
N SER A 298 -10.10 -15.68 4.03
CA SER A 298 -11.05 -16.64 3.45
C SER A 298 -11.18 -16.59 1.92
N ASN A 299 -10.64 -15.55 1.28
CA ASN A 299 -10.59 -15.42 -0.19
C ASN A 299 -9.17 -15.56 -0.77
N GLY A 300 -8.18 -15.94 0.05
CA GLY A 300 -6.83 -16.32 -0.40
C GLY A 300 -5.72 -15.28 -0.21
N CYS A 301 -6.02 -14.08 0.29
CA CYS A 301 -4.99 -13.17 0.81
C CYS A 301 -4.74 -13.53 2.28
N ALA A 302 -3.92 -14.56 2.52
CA ALA A 302 -3.53 -14.99 3.86
C ALA A 302 -2.85 -13.85 4.65
N GLU A 303 -1.99 -13.09 3.96
CA GLU A 303 -1.29 -11.94 4.52
C GLU A 303 -1.98 -10.63 4.19
N GLN A 304 -1.76 -9.63 5.05
CA GLN A 304 -1.98 -8.24 4.67
C GLN A 304 -0.68 -7.65 4.11
N ALA A 305 -0.81 -6.76 3.14
CA ALA A 305 0.35 -6.08 2.54
C ALA A 305 1.10 -5.25 3.60
N TYR A 306 0.34 -4.58 4.49
CA TYR A 306 0.80 -3.74 5.59
C TYR A 306 -0.12 -3.91 6.81
N HIS A 307 0.23 -3.30 7.94
CA HIS A 307 -0.67 -3.22 9.10
C HIS A 307 -1.86 -2.31 8.75
N SER A 308 -3.06 -2.90 8.64
CA SER A 308 -4.28 -2.15 8.35
C SER A 308 -4.51 -1.01 9.33
N ILE A 309 -5.01 0.11 8.82
CA ILE A 309 -5.33 1.34 9.53
C ILE A 309 -6.86 1.43 9.61
N VAL A 310 -7.42 1.35 10.81
CA VAL A 310 -8.88 1.32 11.04
C VAL A 310 -9.24 2.46 11.98
N ALA A 311 -9.23 3.69 11.45
CA ALA A 311 -9.12 4.91 12.25
C ALA A 311 -10.46 5.66 12.35
N SER A 312 -11.02 5.78 13.56
CA SER A 312 -12.33 6.43 13.81
C SER A 312 -12.24 7.91 14.23
N GLY A 313 -13.02 8.75 13.57
CA GLY A 313 -13.10 10.20 13.81
C GLY A 313 -11.73 10.86 13.75
N THR A 314 -11.34 11.56 14.81
CA THR A 314 -10.03 12.26 14.90
C THR A 314 -8.81 11.35 14.76
N ALA A 315 -8.93 10.02 14.92
CA ALA A 315 -7.84 9.09 14.64
C ALA A 315 -7.46 9.08 13.14
N ALA A 316 -8.40 9.35 12.23
CA ALA A 316 -8.16 9.44 10.78
C ALA A 316 -7.21 10.59 10.39
N ALA A 317 -6.87 11.49 11.34
CA ALA A 317 -5.84 12.51 11.19
C ALA A 317 -4.40 11.97 11.37
N THR A 318 -4.24 10.68 11.72
CA THR A 318 -2.95 10.01 11.98
C THR A 318 -2.65 9.01 10.86
N LEU A 319 -1.70 9.35 9.98
CA LEU A 319 -1.53 8.69 8.68
C LEU A 319 -1.34 7.16 8.74
N HIS A 320 -0.53 6.67 9.69
CA HIS A 320 -0.28 5.25 9.93
C HIS A 320 -0.82 4.82 11.32
N TYR A 321 -2.11 5.07 11.57
CA TYR A 321 -2.78 4.65 12.82
C TYR A 321 -3.00 3.13 12.85
N VAL A 322 -2.41 2.42 13.82
CA VAL A 322 -2.50 0.95 13.93
C VAL A 322 -2.96 0.45 15.30
N ASP A 323 -3.51 1.34 16.14
CA ASP A 323 -4.02 1.01 17.48
C ASP A 323 -5.36 0.25 17.39
N ASN A 324 -6.22 0.58 16.42
CA ASN A 324 -7.36 -0.22 15.93
C ASN A 324 -8.29 -0.82 17.03
N THR A 325 -8.43 -0.15 18.18
CA THR A 325 -9.17 -0.66 19.35
C THR A 325 -10.24 0.29 19.87
N LYS A 326 -10.37 1.49 19.31
CA LYS A 326 -11.19 2.56 19.92
C LYS A 326 -12.69 2.35 19.66
N PRO A 327 -13.56 2.84 20.54
CA PRO A 327 -15.00 2.80 20.34
C PRO A 327 -15.43 3.75 19.21
N LEU A 328 -16.37 3.28 18.39
CA LEU A 328 -16.93 4.01 17.24
C LEU A 328 -18.03 5.02 17.65
N ASP A 329 -18.48 5.00 18.90
CA ASP A 329 -19.55 5.88 19.38
C ASP A 329 -19.14 7.36 19.36
N GLY A 330 -20.08 8.22 18.97
CA GLY A 330 -19.86 9.66 18.78
C GLY A 330 -18.88 10.05 17.66
N LYS A 331 -18.41 9.11 16.83
CA LYS A 331 -17.48 9.38 15.71
C LYS A 331 -18.25 9.66 14.42
N LEU A 332 -17.75 10.59 13.60
CA LEU A 332 -18.36 10.91 12.29
C LEU A 332 -17.97 9.89 11.22
N ASN A 333 -16.66 9.73 11.01
CA ASN A 333 -16.09 8.98 9.90
C ASN A 333 -15.27 7.79 10.43
N LEU A 334 -15.14 6.75 9.61
CA LEU A 334 -14.02 5.81 9.66
C LEU A 334 -13.16 6.04 8.42
N LEU A 335 -11.84 6.13 8.59
CA LEU A 335 -10.87 5.94 7.52
C LEU A 335 -10.35 4.50 7.65
N LEU A 336 -10.70 3.66 6.68
CA LEU A 336 -10.15 2.32 6.51
C LEU A 336 -9.11 2.38 5.41
N ASP A 337 -7.86 2.19 5.78
CA ASP A 337 -6.75 1.98 4.86
C ASP A 337 -6.21 0.56 5.10
N ALA A 338 -6.54 -0.35 4.18
CA ALA A 338 -6.25 -1.76 4.35
C ALA A 338 -6.29 -2.53 3.02
N ALA A 339 -5.33 -3.43 2.82
CA ALA A 339 -5.31 -4.33 1.68
C ALA A 339 -4.51 -5.64 1.95
N GLY A 340 -4.92 -6.69 1.26
CA GLY A 340 -4.28 -8.01 1.27
C GLY A 340 -3.04 -8.10 0.39
N GLU A 341 -2.18 -9.08 0.69
CA GLU A 341 -1.10 -9.54 -0.19
C GLU A 341 -1.43 -10.94 -0.71
N LEU A 342 -1.36 -11.11 -2.04
CA LEU A 342 -1.48 -12.40 -2.71
C LEU A 342 -0.11 -12.80 -3.25
N ASN A 343 0.44 -13.92 -2.79
CA ASN A 343 1.69 -14.49 -3.31
C ASN A 343 2.84 -13.48 -3.43
N CYS A 344 3.07 -12.66 -2.39
CA CYS A 344 4.05 -11.58 -2.39
C CYS A 344 3.82 -10.45 -3.41
N TYR A 345 2.56 -10.21 -3.82
CA TYR A 345 2.11 -9.00 -4.53
C TYR A 345 0.98 -8.32 -3.75
N ALA A 346 1.13 -7.03 -3.50
CA ALA A 346 0.25 -6.22 -2.67
C ALA A 346 -0.86 -5.54 -3.49
N ALA A 347 -2.00 -5.33 -2.85
CA ALA A 347 -2.88 -4.19 -3.14
C ALA A 347 -2.66 -3.09 -2.08
N ASP A 348 -3.23 -1.91 -2.30
CA ASP A 348 -3.20 -0.79 -1.35
C ASP A 348 -4.50 0.03 -1.49
N ILE A 349 -5.33 0.16 -0.45
CA ILE A 349 -6.67 0.74 -0.62
C ILE A 349 -7.12 1.48 0.65
N THR A 350 -7.17 2.80 0.55
CA THR A 350 -7.91 3.67 1.48
C THR A 350 -9.33 4.02 1.02
N ARG A 351 -10.30 3.89 1.93
CA ARG A 351 -11.66 4.43 1.84
C ARG A 351 -12.05 5.13 3.14
N THR A 352 -12.66 6.30 3.03
CA THR A 352 -13.24 7.03 4.18
C THR A 352 -14.76 7.05 4.07
N PHE A 353 -15.49 6.72 5.14
CA PHE A 353 -16.95 6.56 5.11
C PHE A 353 -17.65 6.91 6.44
N PRO A 354 -18.95 7.24 6.41
CA PRO A 354 -19.67 7.68 7.61
C PRO A 354 -20.13 6.50 8.48
N ILE A 355 -19.77 6.52 9.77
CA ILE A 355 -20.11 5.45 10.73
C ILE A 355 -21.63 5.35 10.97
N SER A 356 -22.33 6.48 10.85
CA SER A 356 -23.80 6.57 10.91
C SER A 356 -24.52 5.95 9.68
N GLY A 357 -23.81 5.73 8.57
CA GLY A 357 -24.40 5.50 7.25
C GLY A 357 -24.89 6.74 6.52
N LYS A 358 -24.55 7.96 6.99
CA LYS A 358 -24.68 9.19 6.20
C LYS A 358 -23.64 10.23 6.58
N PHE A 359 -22.95 10.82 5.60
CA PHE A 359 -21.95 11.86 5.87
C PHE A 359 -22.57 13.08 6.59
N SER A 360 -21.82 13.66 7.54
CA SER A 360 -22.09 15.03 8.00
C SER A 360 -21.82 16.02 6.85
N LYS A 361 -22.30 17.25 6.97
CA LYS A 361 -22.02 18.29 5.98
C LYS A 361 -20.51 18.48 5.81
N GLU A 362 -19.81 18.65 6.92
CA GLU A 362 -18.38 18.95 6.97
C GLU A 362 -17.54 17.78 6.44
N SER A 363 -17.94 16.53 6.71
CA SER A 363 -17.28 15.36 6.13
C SER A 363 -17.55 15.21 4.63
N ARG A 364 -18.78 15.48 4.17
CA ARG A 364 -19.15 15.40 2.74
C ARG A 364 -18.38 16.43 1.92
N GLU A 365 -18.31 17.67 2.40
CA GLU A 365 -17.56 18.76 1.76
C GLU A 365 -16.09 18.40 1.53
N ILE A 366 -15.42 17.82 2.52
CA ILE A 366 -14.02 17.38 2.39
C ILE A 366 -13.91 16.12 1.50
N TYR A 367 -14.87 15.19 1.58
CA TYR A 367 -14.88 14.00 0.73
C TYR A 367 -15.03 14.32 -0.76
N ASP A 368 -15.95 15.21 -1.13
CA ASP A 368 -16.14 15.61 -2.53
C ASP A 368 -14.89 16.33 -3.08
N ILE A 369 -14.17 17.11 -2.26
CA ILE A 369 -12.86 17.71 -2.63
C ILE A 369 -11.81 16.62 -2.86
N VAL A 370 -11.63 15.69 -1.92
CA VAL A 370 -10.64 14.61 -2.05
C VAL A 370 -10.94 13.70 -3.25
N LEU A 371 -12.20 13.36 -3.49
CA LEU A 371 -12.63 12.59 -4.66
C LEU A 371 -12.36 13.34 -5.97
N HIS A 372 -12.56 14.66 -6.00
CA HIS A 372 -12.22 15.48 -7.15
C HIS A 372 -10.70 15.49 -7.41
N ILE A 373 -9.88 15.70 -6.38
CA ILE A 373 -8.41 15.65 -6.49
C ILE A 373 -7.97 14.28 -7.05
N GLN A 374 -8.50 13.19 -6.49
CA GLN A 374 -8.14 11.83 -6.88
C GLN A 374 -8.47 11.55 -8.36
N HIS A 375 -9.64 12.01 -8.83
CA HIS A 375 -10.00 11.91 -10.24
C HIS A 375 -9.11 12.79 -11.14
N VAL A 376 -8.81 14.04 -10.79
CA VAL A 376 -7.94 14.88 -11.64
C VAL A 376 -6.53 14.30 -11.72
N CYS A 377 -5.94 13.92 -10.58
CA CYS A 377 -4.59 13.36 -10.53
C CYS A 377 -4.47 12.04 -11.30
N THR A 378 -5.46 11.15 -11.18
CA THR A 378 -5.48 9.90 -11.95
C THR A 378 -5.58 10.16 -13.46
N ASN A 379 -6.38 11.15 -13.90
CA ASN A 379 -6.50 11.53 -15.31
C ASN A 379 -5.22 12.15 -15.92
N MET A 380 -4.20 12.47 -15.12
CA MET A 380 -2.90 12.94 -15.60
C MET A 380 -1.91 11.80 -15.90
N LEU A 381 -2.21 10.56 -15.48
CA LEU A 381 -1.30 9.42 -15.63
C LEU A 381 -1.29 8.83 -17.04
N LYS A 382 -0.07 8.70 -17.57
CA LYS A 382 0.34 8.00 -18.80
C LYS A 382 1.88 7.91 -18.85
N GLU A 383 2.46 7.24 -19.85
CA GLU A 383 3.92 7.18 -20.05
C GLU A 383 4.55 8.60 -20.06
N GLY A 384 5.61 8.77 -19.27
CA GLY A 384 6.38 10.01 -19.17
C GLY A 384 5.75 11.12 -18.31
N ALA A 385 4.58 10.91 -17.69
CA ALA A 385 3.94 11.91 -16.83
C ALA A 385 4.80 12.22 -15.58
N ILE A 386 4.92 13.49 -15.20
CA ILE A 386 5.84 13.93 -14.14
C ILE A 386 5.11 13.93 -12.79
N TRP A 387 5.48 13.02 -11.88
CA TRP A 387 4.80 12.83 -10.60
C TRP A 387 4.82 14.08 -9.70
N ASP A 388 5.94 14.81 -9.71
CA ASP A 388 6.09 16.10 -9.02
C ASP A 388 5.04 17.14 -9.46
N GLU A 389 4.62 17.14 -10.73
CA GLU A 389 3.60 18.06 -11.28
C GLU A 389 2.17 17.62 -10.92
N ILE A 390 1.90 16.31 -10.89
CA ILE A 390 0.61 15.76 -10.43
C ILE A 390 0.44 16.05 -8.93
N HIS A 391 1.49 15.86 -8.13
CA HIS A 391 1.50 16.21 -6.70
C HIS A 391 1.30 17.70 -6.44
N LEU A 392 1.95 18.58 -7.23
CA LEU A 392 1.71 20.02 -7.17
C LEU A 392 0.24 20.36 -7.50
N THR A 393 -0.32 19.70 -8.52
CA THR A 393 -1.74 19.87 -8.92
C THR A 393 -2.69 19.43 -7.81
N ALA A 394 -2.39 18.34 -7.10
CA ALA A 394 -3.14 17.93 -5.92
C ALA A 394 -3.13 19.03 -4.83
N HIS A 395 -1.97 19.60 -4.53
CA HIS A 395 -1.85 20.71 -3.58
C HIS A 395 -2.57 21.99 -4.02
N GLU A 396 -2.65 22.28 -5.32
CA GLU A 396 -3.43 23.40 -5.86
C GLU A 396 -4.94 23.18 -5.66
N LEU A 397 -5.44 21.98 -5.94
CA LEU A 397 -6.86 21.64 -5.75
C LEU A 397 -7.26 21.56 -4.27
N VAL A 398 -6.35 21.15 -3.36
CA VAL A 398 -6.53 21.29 -1.91
C VAL A 398 -6.71 22.76 -1.53
N ILE A 399 -5.93 23.68 -2.11
CA ILE A 399 -6.06 25.12 -1.83
C ILE A 399 -7.40 25.65 -2.35
N GLU A 400 -7.80 25.30 -3.58
CA GLU A 400 -9.07 25.73 -4.15
C GLU A 400 -10.28 25.24 -3.34
N GLY A 401 -10.29 23.96 -2.94
CA GLY A 401 -11.37 23.39 -2.11
C GLY A 401 -11.45 24.05 -0.74
N LEU A 402 -10.33 24.22 -0.04
CA LEU A 402 -10.31 24.83 1.29
C LEU A 402 -10.56 26.36 1.25
N LEU A 403 -10.30 27.03 0.12
CA LEU A 403 -10.74 28.42 -0.14
C LEU A 403 -12.27 28.49 -0.33
N GLN A 404 -12.87 27.55 -1.07
CA GLN A 404 -14.33 27.50 -1.26
C GLN A 404 -15.10 27.27 0.05
N LEU A 405 -14.53 26.48 0.96
CA LEU A 405 -15.06 26.29 2.33
C LEU A 405 -14.71 27.46 3.28
N GLY A 406 -13.90 28.42 2.85
CA GLY A 406 -13.44 29.55 3.65
C GLY A 406 -12.52 29.18 4.82
N ILE A 407 -11.95 27.97 4.81
CA ILE A 407 -10.94 27.46 5.77
C ILE A 407 -9.58 28.12 5.49
N LEU A 408 -9.26 28.26 4.20
CA LEU A 408 -8.17 29.12 3.72
C LEU A 408 -8.73 30.47 3.24
N GLN A 409 -7.87 31.48 3.19
CA GLN A 409 -8.20 32.84 2.74
C GLN A 409 -7.01 33.53 2.05
N GLY A 410 -7.29 34.41 1.09
CA GLY A 410 -6.28 35.10 0.27
C GLY A 410 -5.99 34.41 -1.08
N GLU A 411 -4.99 34.91 -1.80
CA GLU A 411 -4.68 34.45 -3.17
C GLU A 411 -4.09 33.03 -3.21
N LYS A 412 -4.59 32.19 -4.12
CA LYS A 412 -4.18 30.78 -4.31
C LYS A 412 -2.66 30.64 -4.46
N GLU A 413 -2.06 31.47 -5.31
CA GLU A 413 -0.62 31.44 -5.64
C GLU A 413 0.23 31.83 -4.43
N ALA A 414 -0.27 32.73 -3.58
CA ALA A 414 0.42 33.15 -2.35
C ALA A 414 0.40 32.04 -1.30
N ILE A 415 -0.73 31.34 -1.16
CA ILE A 415 -0.89 30.16 -0.29
C ILE A 415 0.01 29.01 -0.77
N LEU A 416 0.01 28.73 -2.08
CA LEU A 416 0.82 27.67 -2.70
C LEU A 416 2.33 27.95 -2.55
N LYS A 417 2.76 29.19 -2.81
CA LYS A 417 4.14 29.64 -2.61
C LYS A 417 4.56 29.59 -1.14
N ALA A 418 3.64 29.84 -0.22
CA ALA A 418 3.88 29.71 1.21
C ALA A 418 3.83 28.25 1.71
N ARG A 419 3.49 27.26 0.88
CA ARG A 419 3.35 25.83 1.25
C ARG A 419 2.30 25.55 2.35
N THR A 420 1.37 26.46 2.59
CA THR A 420 0.40 26.35 3.70
C THR A 420 -0.53 25.13 3.58
N SER A 421 -0.80 24.62 2.37
CA SER A 421 -1.58 23.39 2.20
C SER A 421 -0.90 22.12 2.72
N VAL A 422 0.42 22.13 2.97
CA VAL A 422 1.14 21.02 3.63
C VAL A 422 0.67 20.80 5.08
N ALA A 423 0.04 21.79 5.71
CA ALA A 423 -0.62 21.62 7.01
C ALA A 423 -1.83 20.67 6.95
N PHE A 424 -2.49 20.58 5.79
CA PHE A 424 -3.72 19.82 5.55
C PHE A 424 -3.49 18.56 4.73
N PHE A 425 -2.47 18.54 3.86
CA PHE A 425 -2.05 17.38 3.06
C PHE A 425 -0.52 17.18 3.25
N PRO A 426 -0.09 16.43 4.29
CA PRO A 426 1.30 16.41 4.74
C PRO A 426 2.17 15.26 4.16
N HIS A 427 1.62 14.40 3.31
CA HIS A 427 2.33 13.28 2.68
C HIS A 427 2.42 13.44 1.16
N GLY A 428 3.14 12.54 0.48
CA GLY A 428 3.14 12.48 -0.98
C GLY A 428 1.82 11.94 -1.53
N LEU A 429 1.47 12.29 -2.77
CA LEU A 429 0.29 11.81 -3.50
C LEU A 429 0.21 10.28 -3.73
N GLY A 430 1.29 9.55 -3.44
CA GLY A 430 1.39 8.12 -3.64
C GLY A 430 2.77 7.65 -4.07
N HIS A 431 2.83 6.38 -4.43
CA HIS A 431 4.06 5.61 -4.59
C HIS A 431 3.88 4.41 -5.50
N TYR A 432 4.98 3.86 -6.02
CA TYR A 432 4.90 2.57 -6.71
C TYR A 432 4.37 1.48 -5.76
N LEU A 433 3.63 0.55 -6.35
CA LEU A 433 3.05 -0.62 -5.72
C LEU A 433 3.42 -1.86 -6.54
N GLY A 434 3.66 -2.98 -5.87
CA GLY A 434 3.95 -4.25 -6.54
C GLY A 434 4.20 -5.35 -5.52
N MET A 435 5.44 -5.78 -5.37
CA MET A 435 5.79 -6.84 -4.42
C MET A 435 5.89 -6.36 -2.97
N ASP A 436 6.00 -5.06 -2.78
CA ASP A 436 5.90 -4.38 -1.50
C ASP A 436 4.87 -3.25 -1.67
N THR A 437 4.20 -2.86 -0.58
CA THR A 437 3.25 -1.73 -0.53
C THR A 437 3.91 -0.45 -1.05
N HIS A 438 5.00 -0.06 -0.39
CA HIS A 438 5.94 0.95 -0.89
C HIS A 438 6.97 0.25 -1.78
N ASP A 439 6.63 0.05 -3.05
CA ASP A 439 7.51 -0.63 -4.01
C ASP A 439 8.72 0.23 -4.40
N THR A 440 9.70 -0.43 -4.99
CA THR A 440 11.05 0.12 -5.26
C THR A 440 11.13 0.90 -6.58
N GLY A 441 12.29 1.52 -6.86
CA GLY A 441 12.54 2.34 -8.05
C GLY A 441 11.95 3.75 -8.05
N GLY A 442 11.33 4.21 -6.96
CA GLY A 442 10.73 5.56 -6.88
C GLY A 442 11.72 6.73 -6.70
N HIS A 443 12.99 6.48 -6.36
CA HIS A 443 14.02 7.50 -6.15
C HIS A 443 13.64 8.64 -5.14
N ALA A 444 12.92 8.29 -4.07
CA ALA A 444 12.47 9.20 -3.01
C ALA A 444 13.59 10.11 -2.46
N ASN A 445 13.31 11.42 -2.34
CA ASN A 445 14.25 12.40 -1.79
C ASN A 445 13.80 12.92 -0.41
N TYR A 446 13.97 12.10 0.63
CA TYR A 446 13.63 12.49 2.01
C TYR A 446 14.54 13.61 2.58
N ALA A 447 15.60 14.00 1.87
CA ALA A 447 16.45 15.14 2.19
C ALA A 447 15.98 16.47 1.57
N ASP A 448 14.86 16.48 0.83
CA ASP A 448 14.33 17.70 0.20
C ASP A 448 14.00 18.77 1.25
N LYS A 449 14.37 20.01 0.95
CA LYS A 449 14.17 21.15 1.85
C LYS A 449 12.75 21.69 1.74
N ASP A 450 12.11 21.55 0.58
CA ASP A 450 10.70 21.88 0.42
C ASP A 450 9.83 20.78 1.06
N SER A 451 9.06 21.15 2.08
CA SER A 451 8.21 20.21 2.83
C SER A 451 7.13 19.57 1.98
N MET A 452 6.72 20.22 0.88
CA MET A 452 5.74 19.69 -0.07
C MET A 452 6.24 18.45 -0.83
N PHE A 453 7.54 18.39 -1.15
CA PHE A 453 8.12 17.32 -1.97
C PHE A 453 8.92 16.28 -1.15
N ARG A 454 9.23 16.57 0.12
CA ARG A 454 10.05 15.71 1.00
C ARG A 454 9.51 14.29 1.18
N TYR A 455 8.19 14.12 1.24
CA TYR A 455 7.55 12.82 1.51
C TYR A 455 7.05 12.09 0.26
N LEU A 456 7.37 12.60 -0.94
CA LEU A 456 7.16 11.86 -2.18
C LEU A 456 8.09 10.64 -2.25
N ARG A 457 7.50 9.46 -2.50
CA ARG A 457 8.26 8.21 -2.67
C ARG A 457 8.70 7.97 -4.11
N VAL A 458 7.93 8.51 -5.07
CA VAL A 458 8.25 8.57 -6.50
C VAL A 458 8.68 10.01 -6.85
N ARG A 459 9.70 10.20 -7.70
CA ARG A 459 10.12 11.50 -8.23
C ARG A 459 10.39 11.39 -9.73
N GLY A 460 10.05 12.44 -10.50
CA GLY A 460 10.29 12.48 -11.94
C GLY A 460 9.20 11.76 -12.75
N GLN A 461 9.61 11.11 -13.85
CA GLN A 461 8.68 10.54 -14.84
C GLN A 461 8.16 9.16 -14.44
N VAL A 462 6.83 8.97 -14.53
CA VAL A 462 6.15 7.70 -14.31
C VAL A 462 6.01 6.95 -15.64
N PRO A 463 6.51 5.71 -15.78
CA PRO A 463 6.48 5.01 -17.05
C PRO A 463 5.32 4.01 -17.17
N ALA A 464 4.89 3.69 -18.39
CA ALA A 464 3.85 2.70 -18.66
C ALA A 464 4.29 1.29 -18.23
N GLY A 465 3.34 0.46 -17.81
CA GLY A 465 3.57 -0.81 -17.15
C GLY A 465 3.86 -0.68 -15.65
N SER A 466 4.09 0.53 -15.11
CA SER A 466 4.19 0.70 -13.65
C SER A 466 2.82 0.74 -12.99
N VAL A 467 2.74 0.24 -11.75
CA VAL A 467 1.55 0.37 -10.89
C VAL A 467 1.89 1.35 -9.78
N ILE A 468 1.02 2.34 -9.56
CA ILE A 468 1.22 3.46 -8.64
C ILE A 468 -0.05 3.73 -7.83
N THR A 469 0.07 4.09 -6.55
CA THR A 469 -1.06 4.57 -5.75
C THR A 469 -1.39 6.02 -6.09
N VAL A 470 -2.67 6.39 -6.06
CA VAL A 470 -3.13 7.79 -6.13
C VAL A 470 -4.00 8.04 -4.90
N GLU A 471 -3.38 8.54 -3.84
CA GLU A 471 -3.87 8.54 -2.45
C GLU A 471 -4.08 9.93 -1.82
N PRO A 472 -4.62 10.95 -2.51
CA PRO A 472 -4.76 12.28 -1.92
C PRO A 472 -5.62 12.27 -0.67
N GLY A 473 -5.30 13.17 0.28
CA GLY A 473 -6.04 13.29 1.52
C GLY A 473 -5.99 14.68 2.14
N ILE A 474 -7.01 15.00 2.94
CA ILE A 474 -7.12 16.23 3.71
C ILE A 474 -7.37 15.87 5.17
N TYR A 475 -6.53 16.41 6.06
CA TYR A 475 -6.46 16.04 7.47
C TYR A 475 -6.59 17.26 8.38
N PHE A 476 -7.26 17.07 9.50
CA PHE A 476 -7.50 18.06 10.54
C PHE A 476 -6.78 17.64 11.84
N CYS A 477 -5.45 17.49 11.75
CA CYS A 477 -4.62 17.15 12.91
C CYS A 477 -4.17 18.41 13.65
N ARG A 478 -4.69 18.65 14.87
CA ARG A 478 -4.33 19.80 15.71
C ARG A 478 -2.81 19.95 15.88
N PHE A 479 -2.10 18.86 16.18
CA PHE A 479 -0.65 18.86 16.37
C PHE A 479 0.15 19.27 15.12
N ILE A 480 -0.40 19.08 13.91
CA ILE A 480 0.21 19.51 12.65
C ILE A 480 -0.17 20.95 12.30
N ILE A 481 -1.42 21.35 12.53
CA ILE A 481 -1.98 22.64 12.05
C ILE A 481 -1.77 23.80 13.05
N GLU A 482 -1.84 23.56 14.37
CA GLU A 482 -1.66 24.62 15.38
C GLU A 482 -0.31 25.37 15.31
N PRO A 483 0.81 24.73 14.91
CA PRO A 483 2.04 25.45 14.54
C PRO A 483 1.86 26.46 13.39
N TYR A 484 1.11 26.11 12.33
CA TYR A 484 0.82 27.03 11.22
C TYR A 484 -0.11 28.18 11.63
N LEU A 485 -1.02 27.95 12.59
CA LEU A 485 -1.83 29.01 13.19
C LEU A 485 -0.99 30.02 14.00
N SER A 486 0.18 29.60 14.46
CA SER A 486 1.11 30.41 15.27
C SER A 486 2.17 31.14 14.44
N ASP A 487 2.41 30.73 13.19
CA ASP A 487 3.45 31.27 12.32
C ASP A 487 2.96 32.48 11.50
N PRO A 488 3.61 33.66 11.53
CA PRO A 488 3.23 34.84 10.73
C PRO A 488 3.26 34.66 9.19
N VAL A 489 3.95 33.65 8.68
CA VAL A 489 3.95 33.27 7.26
C VAL A 489 2.61 32.64 6.89
N HIS A 490 2.11 31.73 7.72
CA HIS A 490 0.99 30.83 7.42
C HIS A 490 -0.35 31.29 8.00
N SER A 491 -0.37 31.73 9.26
CA SER A 491 -1.57 32.10 10.04
C SER A 491 -2.54 33.02 9.29
N LYS A 492 -2.03 34.04 8.61
CA LYS A 492 -2.82 34.99 7.80
C LYS A 492 -3.65 34.33 6.70
N PHE A 493 -3.26 33.14 6.23
CA PHE A 493 -3.96 32.38 5.19
C PHE A 493 -4.98 31.38 5.74
N ILE A 494 -5.09 31.20 7.07
CA ILE A 494 -5.96 30.19 7.68
C ILE A 494 -7.02 30.88 8.54
N ASN A 495 -8.29 30.65 8.22
CA ASN A 495 -9.43 31.17 8.97
C ASN A 495 -9.81 30.21 10.10
N VAL A 496 -9.42 30.55 11.33
CA VAL A 496 -9.68 29.72 12.52
C VAL A 496 -11.17 29.49 12.77
N GLU A 497 -12.05 30.47 12.50
CA GLU A 497 -13.50 30.33 12.73
C GLU A 497 -14.17 29.37 11.74
N ALA A 498 -13.63 29.24 10.52
CA ALA A 498 -14.03 28.20 9.60
C ALA A 498 -13.44 26.84 10.00
N LEU A 499 -12.14 26.81 10.30
CA LEU A 499 -11.40 25.60 10.67
C LEU A 499 -11.99 24.84 11.87
N GLU A 500 -12.45 25.54 12.91
CA GLU A 500 -12.99 24.91 14.12
C GLU A 500 -14.18 23.95 13.87
N LYS A 501 -14.88 24.09 12.73
CA LYS A 501 -15.99 23.23 12.32
C LYS A 501 -15.53 21.84 11.85
N TYR A 502 -14.31 21.72 11.33
CA TYR A 502 -13.83 20.53 10.62
C TYR A 502 -12.97 19.58 11.47
N TRP A 503 -12.56 19.94 12.70
CA TRP A 503 -11.73 19.07 13.55
C TRP A 503 -12.29 17.66 13.77
N LEU A 504 -13.62 17.50 13.85
CA LEU A 504 -14.27 16.20 14.05
C LEU A 504 -14.33 15.32 12.80
N VAL A 505 -14.03 15.87 11.61
CA VAL A 505 -13.83 15.08 10.38
C VAL A 505 -12.61 14.16 10.53
N GLY A 506 -11.59 14.63 11.26
CA GLY A 506 -10.32 13.93 11.48
C GLY A 506 -9.45 13.90 10.23
N GLY A 507 -9.86 13.11 9.25
CA GLY A 507 -9.22 13.07 7.94
C GLY A 507 -10.08 12.35 6.90
N VAL A 508 -9.83 12.65 5.64
CA VAL A 508 -10.34 11.90 4.49
C VAL A 508 -9.16 11.59 3.57
N ARG A 509 -9.01 10.32 3.21
CA ARG A 509 -8.16 9.84 2.09
C ARG A 509 -9.00 8.91 1.22
N ILE A 510 -8.72 8.94 -0.09
CA ILE A 510 -9.32 8.05 -1.08
C ILE A 510 -8.19 7.61 -2.00
N GLU A 511 -8.04 6.30 -2.19
CA GLU A 511 -6.86 5.73 -2.82
C GLU A 511 -7.20 4.56 -3.75
N ASP A 512 -6.59 4.56 -4.93
CA ASP A 512 -6.70 3.46 -5.89
C ASP A 512 -5.30 3.05 -6.38
N ASN A 513 -5.19 1.81 -6.85
CA ASN A 513 -4.01 1.26 -7.51
C ASN A 513 -4.16 1.41 -9.02
N ILE A 514 -3.27 2.19 -9.63
CA ILE A 514 -3.38 2.60 -11.02
C ILE A 514 -2.23 1.99 -11.83
N LEU A 515 -2.57 1.17 -12.82
CA LEU A 515 -1.64 0.71 -13.85
C LEU A 515 -1.51 1.81 -14.91
N VAL A 516 -0.31 2.36 -15.06
CA VAL A 516 0.00 3.37 -16.07
C VAL A 516 0.17 2.69 -17.44
N THR A 517 -0.41 3.27 -18.48
CA THR A 517 -0.33 2.80 -19.87
C THR A 517 0.26 3.89 -20.77
N GLU A 518 0.54 3.58 -22.04
CA GLU A 518 1.18 4.53 -22.96
C GLU A 518 0.35 5.82 -23.15
N GLU A 519 -0.97 5.68 -23.31
CA GLU A 519 -1.90 6.79 -23.62
C GLU A 519 -2.79 7.22 -22.44
N GLY A 520 -2.67 6.58 -21.27
CA GLY A 520 -3.56 6.81 -20.13
C GLY A 520 -3.31 5.82 -18.99
N TYR A 521 -4.37 5.31 -18.37
CA TYR A 521 -4.28 4.40 -17.22
C TYR A 521 -5.39 3.33 -17.20
N GLU A 522 -5.17 2.24 -16.47
CA GLU A 522 -6.20 1.32 -15.97
C GLU A 522 -6.26 1.42 -14.44
N ASN A 523 -7.46 1.63 -13.88
CA ASN A 523 -7.67 1.56 -12.43
C ASN A 523 -7.93 0.10 -12.03
N LEU A 524 -7.06 -0.46 -11.18
CA LEU A 524 -7.14 -1.85 -10.70
C LEU A 524 -8.07 -2.00 -9.50
N THR A 525 -8.41 -0.91 -8.82
CA THR A 525 -9.21 -0.89 -7.60
C THR A 525 -10.69 -0.74 -7.91
N THR A 526 -11.49 -1.71 -7.46
CA THR A 526 -12.96 -1.74 -7.66
C THR A 526 -13.75 -1.41 -6.39
N ALA A 527 -13.07 -1.06 -5.29
CA ALA A 527 -13.71 -0.65 -4.03
C ALA A 527 -14.55 0.63 -4.21
N VAL A 528 -15.77 0.64 -3.68
CA VAL A 528 -16.74 1.73 -3.88
C VAL A 528 -16.21 3.04 -3.30
N LYS A 529 -16.23 4.10 -4.12
CA LYS A 529 -15.94 5.50 -3.72
C LYS A 529 -17.00 6.51 -4.16
N ASP A 530 -18.03 6.07 -4.88
CA ASP A 530 -19.27 6.84 -5.10
C ASP A 530 -20.02 6.96 -3.77
N VAL A 531 -20.40 8.18 -3.38
CA VAL A 531 -20.98 8.42 -2.04
C VAL A 531 -22.36 7.80 -1.94
N GLU A 532 -23.18 7.93 -2.99
CA GLU A 532 -24.53 7.42 -3.02
C GLU A 532 -24.57 5.88 -3.01
N GLU A 533 -23.58 5.20 -3.60
CA GLU A 533 -23.39 3.74 -3.50
C GLU A 533 -22.81 3.31 -2.16
N MET A 534 -21.84 4.05 -1.63
CA MET A 534 -21.27 3.83 -0.30
C MET A 534 -22.35 3.91 0.79
N GLU A 535 -23.18 4.96 0.77
CA GLU A 535 -24.31 5.10 1.70
C GLU A 535 -25.36 4.00 1.49
N ARG A 536 -25.62 3.51 0.26
CA ARG A 536 -26.49 2.34 0.03
C ARG A 536 -25.96 1.07 0.71
N ILE A 537 -24.68 0.74 0.51
CA ILE A 537 -24.05 -0.46 1.09
C ILE A 537 -24.07 -0.40 2.62
N ILE A 538 -23.73 0.75 3.21
CA ILE A 538 -23.71 0.91 4.67
C ILE A 538 -25.12 0.84 5.28
N ASN A 539 -26.15 1.26 4.55
CA ASN A 539 -27.55 1.17 5.00
C ASN A 539 -28.25 -0.15 4.65
N GLY A 540 -27.65 -1.00 3.80
CA GLY A 540 -28.21 -2.29 3.38
C GLY A 540 -29.41 -2.17 2.43
N SER A 541 -29.38 -1.19 1.51
CA SER A 541 -30.50 -0.78 0.65
C SER A 541 -30.21 -0.83 -0.85
#